data_AF-A0A969LBR9-F1
#
_entry.id   AF-A0A969LBR9-F1
#
_cell.length_a   1.000
_cell.length_b   1.000
_cell.length_c   1.000
_cell.angle_alpha   90.00
_cell.angle_beta   90.00
_cell.angle_gamma   90.00
#
_symmetry.space_group_name_H-M   'P 1'
#
loop_
_entity.id
_entity.type
_entity.pdbx_description
1 polymer ?
#
loop_
_entity_poly.entity_id
_entity_poly.type
_entity_poly.pdbx_seq_one_letter_code
_entity_poly.pdbx_strand_id
1 'polypeptide(L)'
;MGRRRIEMHEYRQVLLRLRQGDSDRDVARSRLMGRPKAAAFRALAQERGWLAEAAALPTDAEIAAAVGSARRARSTISSAEKFREKVERWDRDGVSGVVIHAVLCREHGFTGSYSSVHRLLASIHATQPPEATVRLDFAPGEAAQVDFGAGPMLADERGVIRRTWCFVMTLAFSRHQY
;
A
#
# COMPACT_ATOMS: atom_id res chain seq x y z
N MET A 1 -0.43 24.10 -2.37
CA MET A 1 -1.00 22.75 -2.57
C MET A 1 -0.19 21.78 -1.75
N GLY A 2 -0.80 21.14 -0.75
CA GLY A 2 -0.17 20.08 0.02
C GLY A 2 0.19 18.87 -0.84
N ARG A 3 0.87 17.87 -0.26
CA ARG A 3 1.31 16.62 -0.90
C ARG A 3 0.12 15.77 -1.41
N ARG A 4 -0.58 16.23 -2.46
CA ARG A 4 -1.62 15.46 -3.16
C ARG A 4 -0.95 14.46 -4.10
N ARG A 5 -1.45 13.22 -4.13
CA ARG A 5 -1.08 12.25 -5.17
C ARG A 5 -1.61 12.76 -6.51
N ILE A 6 -0.79 12.67 -7.55
CA ILE A 6 -1.19 13.02 -8.91
C ILE A 6 -1.41 11.71 -9.65
N GLU A 7 -2.62 11.51 -10.13
CA GLU A 7 -3.00 10.29 -10.84
C GLU A 7 -2.48 10.33 -12.28
N MET A 8 -2.33 9.15 -12.92
CA MET A 8 -1.73 9.08 -14.27
C MET A 8 -2.53 9.83 -15.33
N HIS A 9 -3.86 9.84 -15.23
CA HIS A 9 -4.71 10.63 -16.13
C HIS A 9 -4.44 12.14 -16.01
N GLU A 10 -4.03 12.63 -14.84
CA GLU A 10 -3.71 14.05 -14.62
C GLU A 10 -2.37 14.40 -15.27
N TYR A 11 -1.39 13.49 -15.26
CA TYR A 11 -0.16 13.67 -16.05
C TYR A 11 -0.46 13.76 -17.55
N ARG A 12 -1.37 12.92 -18.06
CA ARG A 12 -1.78 12.97 -19.47
C ARG A 12 -2.49 14.28 -19.82
N GLN A 13 -3.37 14.77 -18.95
CA GLN A 13 -4.02 16.08 -19.11
C GLN A 13 -2.99 17.22 -19.08
N VAL A 14 -2.02 17.18 -18.16
CA VAL A 14 -0.94 18.16 -18.13
C VAL A 14 -0.14 18.13 -19.44
N LEU A 15 0.19 16.95 -19.97
CA LEU A 15 0.92 16.84 -21.23
C LEU A 15 0.15 17.49 -22.39
N LEU A 16 -1.16 17.25 -22.49
CA LEU A 16 -2.02 17.88 -23.50
C LEU A 16 -2.00 19.41 -23.39
N ARG A 17 -2.11 19.95 -22.17
CA ARG A 17 -2.07 21.40 -21.93
C ARG A 17 -0.70 21.99 -22.28
N LEU A 18 0.38 21.29 -21.95
CA LEU A 18 1.74 21.70 -22.33
C LEU A 18 1.90 21.75 -23.86
N ARG A 19 1.33 20.80 -24.61
CA ARG A 19 1.30 20.84 -26.09
C ARG A 19 0.50 22.02 -26.62
N GLN A 20 -0.59 22.40 -25.94
CA GLN A 20 -1.42 23.56 -26.29
C GLN A 20 -0.77 24.92 -25.93
N GLY A 21 0.44 24.92 -25.34
CA GLY A 21 1.19 26.12 -25.03
C GLY A 21 1.01 26.66 -23.61
N ASP A 22 0.30 25.95 -22.73
CA ASP A 22 0.13 26.39 -21.34
C ASP A 22 1.48 26.50 -20.61
N SER A 23 1.64 27.56 -19.83
CA SER A 23 2.80 27.71 -18.96
C SER A 23 2.66 26.84 -17.71
N ASP A 24 3.78 26.59 -17.01
CA ASP A 24 3.75 25.85 -15.73
C ASP A 24 2.90 26.57 -14.66
N ARG A 25 2.70 27.88 -14.82
CA ARG A 25 1.82 28.70 -13.97
C ARG A 25 0.35 28.42 -14.27
N ASP A 26 -0.02 28.23 -15.53
CA ASP A 26 -1.39 27.93 -15.94
C ASP A 26 -1.78 26.51 -15.53
N VAL A 27 -0.87 25.55 -15.71
CA VAL A 27 -1.00 24.18 -15.18
C VAL A 27 -1.23 24.21 -13.67
N ALA A 28 -0.46 25.00 -12.92
CA ALA A 28 -0.66 25.12 -11.49
C ALA A 28 -1.97 25.83 -11.11
N ARG A 29 -2.38 26.85 -11.86
CA ARG A 29 -3.66 27.55 -11.64
C ARG A 29 -4.84 26.60 -11.82
N SER A 30 -4.73 25.64 -12.74
CA SER A 30 -5.74 24.59 -12.98
C SER A 30 -5.83 23.51 -11.91
N ARG A 31 -4.92 23.51 -10.92
CA ARG A 31 -4.87 22.54 -9.82
C ARG A 31 -4.54 21.09 -10.21
N LEU A 32 -4.11 20.85 -11.45
CA LEU A 32 -3.64 19.54 -11.90
C LEU A 32 -2.29 19.18 -11.29
N MET A 33 -1.32 20.09 -11.37
CA MET A 33 0.06 19.84 -10.93
C MET A 33 0.73 21.12 -10.43
N GLY A 34 1.44 21.03 -9.31
CA GLY A 34 2.19 22.17 -8.76
C GLY A 34 3.33 22.62 -9.67
N ARG A 35 3.62 23.93 -9.69
CA ARG A 35 4.60 24.56 -10.61
C ARG A 35 5.95 23.82 -10.70
N PRO A 36 6.63 23.47 -9.58
CA PRO A 36 7.94 22.79 -9.67
C PRO A 36 7.85 21.42 -10.34
N LYS A 37 6.73 20.71 -10.12
CA LYS A 37 6.52 19.38 -10.68
C LYS A 37 6.11 19.45 -12.16
N ALA A 38 5.32 20.48 -12.53
CA ALA A 38 4.98 20.77 -13.92
C ALA A 38 6.25 21.11 -14.73
N ALA A 39 7.15 21.92 -14.18
CA ALA A 39 8.44 22.22 -14.80
C ALA A 39 9.29 20.95 -14.99
N ALA A 40 9.40 20.10 -13.96
CA ALA A 40 10.13 18.83 -14.05
C ALA A 40 9.50 17.87 -15.08
N PHE A 41 8.17 17.78 -15.11
CA PHE A 41 7.46 16.95 -16.08
C PHE A 41 7.59 17.48 -17.51
N ARG A 42 7.57 18.81 -17.72
CA ARG A 42 7.83 19.44 -19.02
C ARG A 42 9.23 19.08 -19.53
N ALA A 43 10.25 19.15 -18.68
CA ALA A 43 11.62 18.77 -19.04
C ALA A 43 11.70 17.30 -19.48
N LEU A 44 11.08 16.40 -18.70
CA LEU A 44 10.99 14.97 -19.04
C LEU A 44 10.25 14.74 -20.37
N ALA A 45 9.13 15.43 -20.58
CA ALA A 45 8.33 15.32 -21.80
C ALA A 45 9.09 15.86 -23.02
N GLN A 46 9.91 16.92 -22.85
CA GLN A 46 10.78 17.44 -23.90
C GLN A 46 11.86 16.42 -24.27
N GLU A 47 12.54 15.83 -23.28
CA GLU A 47 13.58 14.80 -23.48
C GLU A 47 13.04 13.58 -24.22
N ARG A 48 11.81 13.16 -23.89
CA ARG A 48 11.11 12.03 -24.51
C ARG A 48 10.43 12.37 -25.85
N GLY A 49 10.48 13.63 -26.29
CA GLY A 49 9.82 14.10 -27.51
C GLY A 49 8.28 14.14 -27.44
N TRP A 50 7.70 14.02 -26.25
CA TRP A 50 6.25 13.96 -26.05
C TRP A 50 5.54 15.30 -26.23
N LEU A 51 6.27 16.40 -26.31
CA LEU A 51 5.71 17.73 -26.55
C LEU A 51 5.49 18.03 -28.04
N ALA A 52 6.00 17.20 -28.96
CA ALA A 52 5.75 17.36 -30.38
C ALA A 52 4.28 17.08 -30.70
N GLU A 53 3.64 17.99 -31.45
CA GLU A 53 2.22 17.89 -31.79
C GLU A 53 1.90 16.65 -32.63
N ALA A 54 2.81 16.28 -33.53
CA ALA A 54 2.70 15.08 -34.38
C ALA A 54 3.03 13.77 -33.64
N ALA A 55 3.59 13.82 -32.42
CA ALA A 55 3.89 12.61 -31.68
C ALA A 55 2.61 12.02 -31.06
N ALA A 56 2.45 10.70 -31.15
CA ALA A 56 1.38 10.01 -30.43
C ALA A 56 1.45 10.32 -28.93
N LEU A 57 0.29 10.44 -28.28
CA LEU A 57 0.25 10.64 -26.83
C LEU A 57 0.70 9.34 -26.14
N PRO A 58 1.68 9.40 -25.22
CA PRO A 58 2.09 8.23 -24.47
C PRO A 58 0.92 7.66 -23.67
N THR A 59 0.91 6.34 -23.54
CA THR A 59 0.01 5.60 -22.67
C THR A 59 0.31 5.90 -21.20
N ASP A 60 -0.66 5.63 -20.33
CA ASP A 60 -0.51 5.85 -18.89
C ASP A 60 0.63 4.99 -18.31
N ALA A 61 0.88 3.81 -18.89
CA ALA A 61 2.00 2.94 -18.53
C ALA A 61 3.37 3.55 -18.90
N GLU A 62 3.49 4.15 -20.09
CA GLU A 62 4.72 4.84 -20.53
C GLU A 62 5.02 6.08 -19.69
N ILE A 63 3.98 6.86 -19.37
CA ILE A 63 4.09 8.01 -18.45
C ILE A 63 4.54 7.53 -17.06
N ALA A 64 3.91 6.49 -16.52
CA ALA A 64 4.25 5.94 -15.21
C ALA A 64 5.71 5.46 -15.17
N ALA A 65 6.16 4.75 -16.21
CA ALA A 65 7.53 4.28 -16.33
C ALA A 65 8.56 5.43 -16.38
N ALA A 66 8.24 6.53 -17.07
CA ALA A 66 9.15 7.68 -17.20
C ALA A 66 9.19 8.58 -15.96
N VAL A 67 8.04 8.84 -15.33
CA VAL A 67 7.94 9.65 -14.11
C VAL A 67 8.53 8.91 -12.91
N GLY A 68 8.44 7.57 -12.92
CA GLY A 68 8.90 6.69 -11.87
C GLY A 68 8.07 6.80 -10.59
N SER A 69 8.39 5.94 -9.62
CA SER A 69 7.78 5.99 -8.30
C SER A 69 8.27 7.21 -7.52
N ALA A 70 7.39 7.86 -6.76
CA ALA A 70 7.79 8.92 -5.84
C ALA A 70 8.89 8.42 -4.89
N ARG A 71 10.03 9.11 -4.87
CA ARG A 71 11.14 8.76 -3.98
C ARG A 71 10.66 8.82 -2.52
N ARG A 72 10.77 7.71 -1.81
CA ARG A 72 10.48 7.68 -0.36
C ARG A 72 11.42 8.64 0.35
N ALA A 73 10.90 9.38 1.33
CA ALA A 73 11.75 10.21 2.16
C ALA A 73 12.79 9.32 2.86
N ARG A 74 14.03 9.76 2.97
CA ARG A 74 15.09 8.95 3.62
C ARG A 74 14.72 8.54 5.05
N SER A 75 13.92 9.36 5.75
CA SER A 75 13.39 9.08 7.09
C SER A 75 12.41 7.91 7.14
N THR A 76 11.85 7.47 6.02
CA THR A 76 10.93 6.33 5.94
C THR A 76 11.60 5.03 5.48
N ILE A 77 12.90 5.08 5.20
CA ILE A 77 13.70 3.88 4.91
C ILE A 77 14.10 3.25 6.24
N SER A 78 13.89 1.94 6.37
CA SER A 78 14.24 1.23 7.60
C SER A 78 15.75 1.24 7.82
N SER A 79 16.21 1.38 9.06
CA SER A 79 17.63 1.17 9.38
C SER A 79 18.08 -0.28 9.11
N ALA A 80 17.14 -1.22 9.01
CA ALA A 80 17.38 -2.61 8.63
C ALA A 80 17.57 -2.81 7.11
N GLU A 81 17.37 -1.78 6.28
CA GLU A 81 17.44 -1.88 4.81
C GLU A 81 18.76 -2.48 4.30
N LYS A 82 19.87 -2.21 5.00
CA LYS A 82 21.19 -2.79 4.71
C LYS A 82 21.24 -4.33 4.77
N PHE A 83 20.24 -4.95 5.40
CA PHE A 83 20.12 -6.40 5.53
C PHE A 83 18.95 -6.98 4.71
N ARG A 84 18.38 -6.20 3.77
CA ARG A 84 17.21 -6.60 2.98
C ARG A 84 17.31 -8.01 2.43
N GLU A 85 18.40 -8.36 1.75
CA GLU A 85 18.57 -9.69 1.14
C GLU A 85 18.51 -10.83 2.17
N LYS A 86 19.09 -10.64 3.36
CA LYS A 86 19.04 -11.65 4.43
C LYS A 86 17.64 -11.77 5.03
N VAL A 87 17.00 -10.63 5.27
CA VAL A 87 15.64 -10.57 5.80
C VAL A 87 14.65 -11.21 4.83
N GLU A 88 14.76 -10.94 3.53
CA GLU A 88 13.94 -11.55 2.48
C GLU A 88 14.15 -13.07 2.39
N ARG A 89 15.39 -13.54 2.53
CA ARG A 89 15.67 -14.98 2.57
C ARG A 89 15.03 -15.63 3.79
N TRP A 90 15.25 -15.09 4.99
CA TRP A 90 14.70 -15.67 6.21
C TRP A 90 13.17 -15.58 6.28
N ASP A 91 12.57 -14.52 5.76
CA ASP A 91 11.12 -14.40 5.63
C ASP A 91 10.56 -15.49 4.72
N ARG A 92 11.21 -15.76 3.58
CA ARG A 92 10.85 -16.87 2.68
C ARG A 92 10.98 -18.24 3.35
N ASP A 93 11.97 -18.40 4.23
CA ASP A 93 12.17 -19.62 5.01
C ASP A 93 11.19 -19.73 6.21
N GLY A 94 10.27 -18.77 6.38
CA GLY A 94 9.24 -18.78 7.43
C GLY A 94 9.77 -18.36 8.81
N VAL A 95 10.93 -17.72 8.89
CA VAL A 95 11.53 -17.26 10.16
C VAL A 95 10.76 -16.05 10.68
N SER A 96 10.31 -16.12 11.93
CA SER A 96 9.56 -15.01 12.53
C SER A 96 10.40 -13.72 12.61
N GLY A 97 9.75 -12.57 12.44
CA GLY A 97 10.43 -11.27 12.51
C GLY A 97 11.18 -11.04 13.83
N VAL A 98 10.70 -11.61 14.93
CA VAL A 98 11.36 -11.52 16.24
C VAL A 98 12.71 -12.26 16.21
N VAL A 99 12.75 -13.45 15.62
CA VAL A 99 13.99 -14.23 15.45
C VAL A 99 14.93 -13.52 14.48
N ILE A 100 14.41 -13.00 13.37
CA ILE A 100 15.20 -12.19 12.42
C ILE A 100 15.88 -11.03 13.16
N HIS A 101 15.14 -10.27 13.97
CA HIS A 101 15.70 -9.16 14.74
C HIS A 101 16.78 -9.62 15.72
N ALA A 102 16.54 -10.69 16.47
CA ALA A 102 17.51 -11.22 17.44
C ALA A 102 18.81 -11.67 16.76
N VAL A 103 18.72 -12.36 15.62
CA VAL A 103 19.88 -12.81 14.83
C VAL A 103 20.63 -11.61 14.24
N LEU A 104 19.91 -10.62 13.70
CA LEU A 104 20.53 -9.39 13.19
C LEU A 104 21.34 -8.67 14.28
N CYS A 105 20.82 -8.59 15.51
CA CYS A 105 21.54 -8.00 16.63
C CYS A 105 22.78 -8.83 17.01
N ARG A 106 22.61 -10.14 17.19
CA ARG A 106 23.66 -11.05 17.67
C ARG A 106 24.81 -11.24 16.68
N GLU A 107 24.50 -11.44 15.40
CA GLU A 107 25.48 -11.90 14.40
C GLU A 107 25.87 -10.83 13.39
N HIS A 108 25.11 -9.74 13.30
CA HIS A 108 25.32 -8.70 12.30
C HIS A 108 25.41 -7.29 12.89
N GLY A 109 25.52 -7.18 14.22
CA GLY A 109 25.74 -5.90 14.91
C GLY A 109 24.62 -4.89 14.66
N PHE A 110 23.39 -5.35 14.42
CA PHE A 110 22.27 -4.46 14.24
C PHE A 110 21.87 -3.81 15.58
N THR A 111 21.80 -2.49 15.62
CA THR A 111 21.45 -1.71 16.81
C THR A 111 20.05 -1.09 16.73
N GLY A 112 19.31 -1.36 15.64
CA GLY A 112 17.96 -0.83 15.46
C GLY A 112 16.90 -1.63 16.21
N SER A 113 15.71 -1.04 16.35
CA SER A 113 14.58 -1.69 17.01
C SER A 113 13.93 -2.76 16.14
N TYR A 114 13.20 -3.68 16.78
CA TYR A 114 12.34 -4.66 16.12
C TYR A 114 11.38 -4.01 15.11
N SER A 115 10.82 -2.83 15.43
CA SER A 115 9.94 -2.09 14.51
C SER A 115 10.60 -1.76 13.17
N SER A 116 11.94 -1.64 13.13
CA SER A 116 12.68 -1.43 11.88
C SER A 116 12.65 -2.69 11.00
N VAL A 117 12.81 -3.87 11.60
CA VAL A 117 12.66 -5.16 10.92
C VAL A 117 11.22 -5.36 10.46
N HIS A 118 10.24 -5.11 11.34
CA HIS A 118 8.82 -5.21 11.01
C HIS A 118 8.43 -4.31 9.82
N ARG A 119 8.88 -3.05 9.79
CA ARG A 119 8.63 -2.15 8.64
C ARG A 119 9.28 -2.66 7.35
N LEU A 120 10.46 -3.27 7.44
CA LEU A 120 11.13 -3.87 6.29
C LEU A 120 10.33 -5.07 5.76
N LEU A 121 9.91 -5.99 6.65
CA LEU A 121 9.05 -7.13 6.30
C LEU A 121 7.74 -6.67 5.65
N ALA A 122 7.04 -5.71 6.27
CA ALA A 122 5.84 -5.13 5.68
C ALA A 122 6.08 -4.52 4.29
N SER A 123 7.26 -3.91 4.06
CA SER A 123 7.61 -3.38 2.74
C SER A 123 7.89 -4.46 1.70
N ILE A 124 8.41 -5.62 2.12
CA ILE A 124 8.65 -6.80 1.28
C ILE A 124 7.30 -7.41 0.90
N HIS A 125 6.44 -7.68 1.89
CA HIS A 125 5.10 -8.25 1.66
C HIS A 125 4.22 -7.37 0.79
N ALA A 126 4.30 -6.04 0.93
CA ALA A 126 3.54 -5.11 0.09
C ALA A 126 3.94 -5.13 -1.40
N THR A 127 5.10 -5.69 -1.75
CA THR A 127 5.53 -5.89 -3.15
C THR A 127 5.15 -7.26 -3.71
N GLN A 128 4.76 -8.18 -2.83
CA GLN A 128 4.29 -9.49 -3.25
C GLN A 128 2.83 -9.37 -3.68
N PRO A 129 2.41 -10.08 -4.75
CA PRO A 129 0.99 -10.18 -5.07
C PRO A 129 0.28 -10.79 -3.85
N PRO A 130 -0.91 -10.28 -3.47
CA PRO A 130 -1.68 -10.89 -2.40
C PRO A 130 -1.91 -12.36 -2.74
N GLU A 131 -1.85 -13.24 -1.73
CA GLU A 131 -2.25 -14.62 -1.93
C GLU A 131 -3.65 -14.65 -2.52
N ALA A 132 -3.80 -15.36 -3.64
CA ALA A 132 -5.07 -15.49 -4.30
C ALA A 132 -6.03 -16.22 -3.36
N THR A 133 -7.03 -15.51 -2.85
CA THR A 133 -8.11 -16.15 -2.09
C THR A 133 -9.10 -16.75 -3.08
N VAL A 134 -9.41 -18.03 -2.90
CA VAL A 134 -10.50 -18.66 -3.65
C VAL A 134 -11.80 -18.29 -2.96
N ARG A 135 -12.76 -17.76 -3.74
CA ARG A 135 -14.11 -17.56 -3.23
C ARG A 135 -14.74 -18.94 -3.06
N LEU A 136 -15.05 -19.27 -1.81
CA LEU A 136 -15.82 -20.47 -1.50
C LEU A 136 -17.29 -20.20 -1.89
N ASP A 137 -17.90 -21.15 -2.58
CA ASP A 137 -19.30 -21.13 -3.00
C ASP A 137 -20.04 -22.30 -2.34
N PHE A 138 -21.24 -22.05 -1.83
CA PHE A 138 -22.01 -23.00 -1.04
C PHE A 138 -23.49 -22.89 -1.36
N ALA A 139 -24.19 -24.01 -1.50
CA ALA A 139 -25.64 -24.05 -1.64
C ALA A 139 -26.35 -23.55 -0.36
N PRO A 140 -27.64 -23.14 -0.45
CA PRO A 140 -28.43 -22.80 0.73
C PRO A 140 -28.43 -23.93 1.77
N GLY A 141 -27.98 -23.62 3.00
CA GLY A 141 -27.92 -24.58 4.11
C GLY A 141 -26.70 -25.51 4.12
N GLU A 142 -25.81 -25.44 3.14
CA GLU A 142 -24.62 -26.32 3.06
C GLU A 142 -23.54 -25.94 4.07
N ALA A 143 -23.32 -24.64 4.30
CA ALA A 143 -22.29 -24.16 5.22
C ALA A 143 -22.74 -22.93 6.01
N ALA A 144 -22.19 -22.78 7.20
CA ALA A 144 -22.31 -21.59 8.03
C ALA A 144 -20.95 -21.24 8.64
N GLN A 145 -20.68 -19.94 8.76
CA GLN A 145 -19.57 -19.42 9.54
C GLN A 145 -20.02 -19.26 10.98
N VAL A 146 -19.23 -19.76 11.92
CA VAL A 146 -19.50 -19.68 13.36
C VAL A 146 -18.39 -18.91 14.03
N ASP A 147 -18.74 -17.85 14.75
CA ASP A 147 -17.83 -17.09 15.59
C ASP A 147 -18.26 -17.20 17.06
N PHE A 148 -17.29 -17.37 17.95
CA PHE A 148 -17.51 -17.40 19.40
C PHE A 148 -16.60 -16.37 20.06
N GLY A 149 -17.19 -15.42 20.78
CA GLY A 149 -16.48 -14.26 21.28
C GLY A 149 -16.87 -13.88 22.69
N ALA A 150 -15.91 -13.31 23.43
CA ALA A 150 -16.18 -12.69 24.72
C ALA A 150 -16.86 -11.32 24.50
N GLY A 151 -18.02 -11.14 25.13
CA GLY A 151 -18.71 -9.86 25.22
C GLY A 151 -18.32 -9.08 26.50
N PRO A 152 -19.07 -8.02 26.83
CA PRO A 152 -18.83 -7.23 28.04
C PRO A 152 -19.05 -8.03 29.34
N MET A 153 -18.53 -7.51 30.45
CA MET A 153 -18.84 -8.03 31.78
C MET A 153 -20.23 -7.51 32.18
N LEU A 154 -21.20 -8.39 32.40
CA LEU A 154 -22.56 -8.05 32.82
C LEU A 154 -22.90 -8.71 34.15
N ALA A 155 -23.77 -8.07 34.94
CA ALA A 155 -24.34 -8.67 36.14
C ALA A 155 -25.34 -9.78 35.76
N ASP A 156 -25.23 -10.94 36.39
CA ASP A 156 -26.29 -11.95 36.34
C ASP A 156 -27.51 -11.53 37.20
N GLU A 157 -28.56 -12.35 37.19
CA GLU A 157 -29.79 -12.10 37.95
C GLU A 157 -29.56 -11.96 39.47
N ARG A 158 -28.41 -12.44 39.97
CA ARG A 158 -28.01 -12.36 41.39
C ARG A 158 -27.05 -11.20 41.66
N GLY A 159 -26.79 -10.36 40.65
CA GLY A 159 -25.89 -9.21 40.74
C GLY A 159 -24.40 -9.55 40.59
N VAL A 160 -24.04 -10.80 40.28
CA VAL A 160 -22.63 -11.20 40.14
C VAL A 160 -22.14 -10.83 38.74
N ILE A 161 -21.04 -10.05 38.68
CA ILE A 161 -20.43 -9.63 37.43
C ILE A 161 -19.72 -10.82 36.77
N ARG A 162 -20.15 -11.19 35.56
CA ARG A 162 -19.59 -12.30 34.77
C ARG A 162 -19.30 -11.86 33.34
N ARG A 163 -18.35 -12.54 32.71
CA ARG A 163 -18.05 -12.37 31.28
C ARG A 163 -19.17 -12.96 30.46
N THR A 164 -19.73 -12.17 29.55
CA THR A 164 -20.67 -12.69 28.55
C THR A 164 -19.92 -13.37 27.42
N TRP A 165 -20.55 -14.39 26.85
CA TRP A 165 -20.04 -15.08 25.68
C TRP A 165 -21.13 -15.06 24.62
N CYS A 166 -20.78 -14.62 23.43
CA CYS A 166 -21.68 -14.54 22.30
C CYS A 166 -21.31 -15.65 21.31
N PHE A 167 -22.30 -16.43 20.94
CA PHE A 167 -22.26 -17.30 19.78
C PHE A 167 -22.95 -16.58 18.63
N VAL A 168 -22.29 -16.54 17.47
CA VAL A 168 -22.85 -15.96 16.26
C VAL A 168 -22.70 -16.97 15.14
N MET A 169 -23.80 -17.27 14.45
CA MET A 169 -23.77 -18.14 13.27
C MET A 169 -24.32 -17.39 12.06
N THR A 170 -23.54 -17.34 10.98
CA THR A 170 -23.95 -16.72 9.72
C THR A 170 -23.97 -17.75 8.60
N LEU A 171 -25.13 -17.94 7.96
CA LEU A 171 -25.26 -18.84 6.81
C LEU A 171 -24.41 -18.35 5.63
N ALA A 172 -23.61 -19.24 5.02
CA ALA A 172 -22.63 -18.86 4.01
C ALA A 172 -23.29 -18.30 2.73
N PHE A 173 -24.40 -18.90 2.29
CA PHE A 173 -25.13 -18.50 1.09
C PHE A 173 -25.92 -17.20 1.28
N SER A 174 -26.84 -17.15 2.25
CA SER A 174 -27.76 -16.03 2.43
C SER A 174 -27.21 -14.88 3.27
N ARG A 175 -26.08 -15.10 3.96
CA ARG A 175 -25.51 -14.19 4.97
C ARG A 175 -26.48 -13.86 6.12
N HIS A 176 -27.52 -14.67 6.32
CA HIS A 176 -28.43 -14.52 7.45
C HIS A 176 -27.75 -14.95 8.75
N GLN A 177 -27.92 -14.16 9.82
CA GLN A 177 -27.24 -14.31 11.10
C GLN A 177 -28.22 -14.77 12.19
N TYR A 178 -27.78 -15.71 13.02
CA TYR A 178 -28.44 -16.23 14.22
C TYR A 178 -27.58 -15.98 15.46
#